data_AF-A0A836XAB2-F1
#
_entry.id   AF-A0A836XAB2-F1
#
_cell.length_a   1.000
_cell.length_b   1.000
_cell.length_c   1.000
_cell.angle_alpha   90.00
_cell.angle_beta   90.00
_cell.angle_gamma   90.00
#
_symmetry.space_group_name_H-M   'P 1'
#
loop_
_entity.id
_entity.type
_entity.pdbx_description
1 polymer ?
#
loop_
_entity_poly.entity_id
_entity_poly.type
_entity_poly.pdbx_seq_one_letter_code
_entity_poly.pdbx_strand_id
1 'polypeptide(L)'
;MKQSEVTFSNWVKAGLRLLRYRPGVWLSYLLVMTVLLSVGRISLALGIILSTVSFLMTVSMAAYVDPEQSNQSCKVFIKMMRSHLPVAFSMAVMLALCWLVFRVVFNIYSGEPEKIMSFFFDWQLVDQSILDQGLREYLGWLFRAAIVTLIFLVLMLTSFVSWFSYPLMTCQGFNWVQAKHRGKAMTQAFYGVCQKQLAFSFFLAIVGTGLFPVLTPLIYIVVGVLLYVSFADISRHYS
;
A
#
# COMPACT_ATOMS: atom_id res chain seq x y z
N MET A 1 26.14 5.30 20.60
CA MET A 1 24.71 4.90 20.54
C MET A 1 24.65 3.38 20.53
N LYS A 2 23.96 2.72 21.48
CA LYS A 2 23.71 1.28 21.39
C LYS A 2 22.80 1.05 20.17
N GLN A 3 23.27 0.30 19.17
CA GLN A 3 22.39 -0.19 18.09
C GLN A 3 21.25 -0.96 18.74
N SER A 4 20.03 -0.45 18.62
CA SER A 4 18.84 -1.13 19.14
C SER A 4 18.58 -2.36 18.30
N GLU A 5 18.32 -3.49 18.95
CA GLU A 5 17.95 -4.74 18.28
C GLU A 5 16.75 -4.53 17.32
N VAL A 6 16.87 -5.09 16.11
CA VAL A 6 15.84 -5.03 15.08
C VAL A 6 14.66 -5.90 15.52
N THR A 7 13.56 -5.27 15.92
CA THR A 7 12.36 -5.98 16.40
C THR A 7 11.08 -5.36 15.87
N PHE A 8 10.04 -6.18 15.70
CA PHE A 8 8.74 -5.75 15.20
C PHE A 8 8.08 -4.74 16.14
N SER A 9 8.25 -4.92 17.47
CA SER A 9 7.74 -3.97 18.46
C SER A 9 8.37 -2.59 18.29
N ASN A 10 9.67 -2.53 17.99
CA ASN A 10 10.36 -1.26 17.73
C ASN A 10 9.81 -0.59 16.46
N TRP A 11 9.54 -1.36 15.40
CA TRP A 11 8.91 -0.82 14.18
C TRP A 11 7.52 -0.27 14.43
N VAL A 12 6.69 -0.96 15.22
CA VAL A 12 5.35 -0.45 15.59
C VAL A 12 5.46 0.84 16.41
N LYS A 13 6.34 0.88 17.41
CA LYS A 13 6.58 2.09 18.21
C LYS A 13 7.08 3.26 17.37
N ALA A 14 8.02 3.02 16.46
CA ALA A 14 8.57 4.02 15.56
C ALA A 14 7.52 4.49 14.54
N GLY A 15 6.71 3.60 13.98
CA GLY A 15 5.60 3.95 13.10
C GLY A 15 4.55 4.82 13.80
N LEU A 16 4.15 4.46 15.02
CA LEU A 16 3.24 5.29 15.83
C LEU A 16 3.83 6.66 16.18
N ARG A 17 5.14 6.72 16.45
CA ARG A 17 5.84 7.99 16.67
C ARG A 17 5.83 8.86 15.41
N LEU A 18 6.07 8.28 14.25
CA LEU A 18 6.05 8.99 12.96
C LEU A 18 4.66 9.55 12.64
N LEU A 19 3.60 8.78 12.94
CA LEU A 19 2.21 9.24 12.82
C LEU A 19 1.90 10.42 13.75
N ARG A 20 2.49 10.44 14.95
CA ARG A 20 2.32 11.53 15.93
C ARG A 20 3.14 12.79 15.62
N TYR A 21 4.24 12.66 14.90
CA TYR A 21 5.17 13.78 14.67
C TYR A 21 4.54 14.93 13.85
N ARG A 22 3.67 14.61 12.89
CA ARG A 22 2.93 15.60 12.08
C ARG A 22 1.50 15.15 11.77
N PRO A 23 0.58 15.23 12.74
CA PRO A 23 -0.78 14.68 12.58
C PRO A 23 -1.57 15.37 11.48
N GLY A 24 -1.38 16.68 11.26
CA GLY A 24 -2.07 17.41 10.19
C GLY A 24 -1.73 16.90 8.78
N VAL A 25 -0.47 16.48 8.59
CA VAL A 25 0.00 15.92 7.32
C VAL A 25 -0.67 14.58 7.04
N TRP A 26 -0.75 13.71 8.04
CA TRP A 26 -1.44 12.43 7.94
C TRP A 26 -2.96 12.59 7.78
N LEU A 27 -3.56 13.59 8.43
CA LEU A 27 -4.98 13.89 8.28
C LEU A 27 -5.32 14.37 6.87
N SER A 28 -4.53 15.30 6.31
CA SER A 28 -4.70 15.72 4.92
C SER A 28 -4.52 14.55 3.95
N TYR A 29 -3.53 13.69 4.21
CA TYR A 29 -3.29 12.52 3.38
C TYR A 29 -4.44 11.49 3.47
N LEU A 30 -4.99 11.26 4.66
CA LEU A 30 -6.15 10.41 4.89
C LEU A 30 -7.36 10.89 4.08
N LEU A 31 -7.62 12.21 4.06
CA LEU A 31 -8.71 12.79 3.27
C LEU A 31 -8.50 12.58 1.77
N VAL A 32 -7.28 12.84 1.27
CA VAL A 32 -6.93 12.62 -0.15
C VAL A 32 -7.08 11.15 -0.53
N MET A 33 -6.57 10.23 0.29
CA MET A 33 -6.74 8.78 0.05
C MET A 33 -8.22 8.40 0.03
N THR A 34 -9.03 8.91 0.96
CA THR A 34 -10.47 8.61 1.01
C THR A 34 -11.15 8.98 -0.30
N VAL A 35 -10.86 10.17 -0.84
CA VAL A 35 -11.38 10.61 -2.14
C VAL A 35 -10.86 9.72 -3.28
N LEU A 36 -9.55 9.46 -3.35
CA LEU A 36 -8.96 8.64 -4.41
C LEU A 36 -9.49 7.20 -4.42
N LEU A 37 -9.62 6.57 -3.25
CA LEU A 37 -10.17 5.23 -3.12
C LEU A 37 -11.65 5.19 -3.52
N SER A 38 -12.40 6.25 -3.25
CA SER A 38 -13.80 6.39 -3.67
C SER A 38 -13.93 6.53 -5.20
N VAL A 39 -13.07 7.35 -5.83
CA VAL A 39 -13.00 7.48 -7.30
C VAL A 39 -12.62 6.15 -7.96
N GLY A 40 -11.84 5.32 -7.27
CA GLY A 40 -11.50 3.96 -7.67
C GLY A 40 -12.69 3.04 -7.91
N ARG A 41 -13.93 3.46 -7.61
CA ARG A 41 -15.15 2.72 -7.91
C ARG A 41 -15.61 2.78 -9.37
N ILE A 42 -15.10 3.71 -10.16
CA ILE A 42 -15.50 3.82 -11.57
C ILE A 42 -15.14 2.56 -12.36
N SER A 43 -14.03 1.92 -12.01
CA SER A 43 -13.67 0.60 -12.54
C SER A 43 -12.73 -0.14 -11.61
N LEU A 44 -12.75 -1.46 -11.65
CA LEU A 44 -11.88 -2.29 -10.83
C LEU A 44 -10.40 -2.02 -11.16
N ALA A 45 -10.07 -1.85 -12.44
CA ALA A 45 -8.72 -1.47 -12.88
C ALA A 45 -8.26 -0.13 -12.27
N LEU A 46 -9.10 0.91 -12.36
CA LEU A 46 -8.79 2.21 -11.77
C LEU A 46 -8.67 2.12 -10.24
N GLY A 47 -9.55 1.35 -9.61
CA GLY A 47 -9.51 1.05 -8.18
C GLY A 47 -8.19 0.43 -7.74
N ILE A 48 -7.70 -0.59 -8.44
CA ILE A 48 -6.39 -1.21 -8.16
C ILE A 48 -5.27 -0.18 -8.31
N ILE A 49 -5.28 0.59 -9.40
CA ILE A 49 -4.24 1.57 -9.69
C ILE A 49 -4.19 2.65 -8.61
N LEU A 50 -5.32 3.32 -8.35
CA LEU A 50 -5.41 4.38 -7.35
C LEU A 50 -5.11 3.87 -5.95
N SER A 51 -5.58 2.68 -5.60
CA SER A 51 -5.28 2.05 -4.32
C SER A 51 -3.79 1.77 -4.17
N THR A 52 -3.16 1.18 -5.18
CA THR A 52 -1.73 0.85 -5.15
C THR A 52 -0.88 2.11 -5.10
N VAL A 53 -1.17 3.12 -5.93
CA VAL A 53 -0.47 4.41 -5.89
C VAL A 53 -0.63 5.04 -4.50
N SER A 54 -1.85 5.07 -3.96
CA SER A 54 -2.12 5.60 -2.63
C SER A 54 -1.31 4.84 -1.56
N PHE A 55 -1.28 3.51 -1.60
CA PHE A 55 -0.44 2.75 -0.67
C PHE A 55 1.04 3.11 -0.78
N LEU A 56 1.61 3.07 -1.98
CA LEU A 56 3.04 3.30 -2.19
C LEU A 56 3.44 4.74 -1.83
N MET A 57 2.61 5.73 -2.15
CA MET A 57 2.88 7.12 -1.81
C MET A 57 2.90 7.37 -0.29
N THR A 58 2.36 6.47 0.53
CA THR A 58 2.50 6.53 1.99
C THR A 58 3.96 6.44 2.41
N VAL A 59 4.79 5.66 1.69
CA VAL A 59 6.23 5.55 1.96
C VAL A 59 6.94 6.88 1.68
N SER A 60 6.59 7.55 0.59
CA SER A 60 7.08 8.89 0.25
C SER A 60 6.68 9.91 1.32
N MET A 61 5.45 9.80 1.83
CA MET A 61 4.94 10.66 2.90
C MET A 61 5.71 10.42 4.20
N ALA A 62 5.94 9.15 4.54
CA ALA A 62 6.70 8.76 5.71
C ALA A 62 8.13 9.29 5.64
N ALA A 63 8.80 9.17 4.48
CA ALA A 63 10.13 9.72 4.25
C ALA A 63 10.21 11.24 4.39
N TYR A 64 9.17 11.96 3.95
CA TYR A 64 9.07 13.41 4.12
C TYR A 64 8.82 13.83 5.57
N VAL A 65 8.03 13.05 6.32
CA VAL A 65 7.72 13.34 7.73
C VAL A 65 8.88 12.97 8.64
N ASP A 66 9.73 12.01 8.25
CA ASP A 66 10.85 11.56 9.06
C ASP A 66 11.84 12.72 9.32
N PRO A 67 12.03 13.13 10.59
CA PRO A 67 12.96 14.20 10.95
C PRO A 67 14.41 13.88 10.60
N GLU A 68 14.80 12.60 10.50
CA GLU A 68 16.17 12.21 10.15
C GLU A 68 16.46 12.39 8.65
N GLN A 69 15.44 12.43 7.80
CA GLN A 69 15.59 12.58 6.34
C GLN A 69 15.12 13.93 5.80
N SER A 70 14.31 14.69 6.55
CA SER A 70 13.66 15.90 6.01
C SER A 70 14.46 17.19 6.25
N ASN A 71 14.89 17.83 5.16
CA ASN A 71 15.11 19.28 5.13
C ASN A 71 13.73 19.93 4.93
N GLN A 72 13.29 20.76 5.88
CA GLN A 72 11.89 21.13 6.15
C GLN A 72 11.16 21.99 5.08
N SER A 73 11.57 21.97 3.81
CA SER A 73 10.99 22.81 2.76
C SER A 73 9.89 22.10 1.95
N CYS A 74 8.80 22.83 1.65
CA CYS A 74 7.77 22.40 0.69
C CYS A 74 8.35 22.01 -0.68
N LYS A 75 9.46 22.63 -1.10
CA LYS A 75 10.17 22.29 -2.34
C LYS A 75 10.73 20.86 -2.33
N VAL A 76 11.15 20.35 -1.16
CA VAL A 76 11.66 18.97 -1.00
C VAL A 76 10.51 17.97 -1.14
N PHE A 77 9.34 18.27 -0.56
CA PHE A 77 8.15 17.43 -0.70
C PHE A 77 7.72 17.30 -2.17
N ILE A 78 7.59 18.42 -2.89
CA ILE A 78 7.19 18.41 -4.30
C ILE A 78 8.21 17.63 -5.14
N LYS A 79 9.51 17.80 -4.86
CA LYS A 79 10.58 17.07 -5.57
C LYS A 79 10.49 15.56 -5.33
N MET A 80 10.27 15.12 -4.08
CA MET A 80 10.07 13.71 -3.75
C MET A 80 8.83 13.15 -4.45
N MET A 81 7.70 13.84 -4.35
CA MET A 81 6.45 13.44 -5.01
C MET A 81 6.64 13.26 -6.52
N ARG A 82 7.30 14.22 -7.19
CA ARG A 82 7.55 14.18 -8.64
C ARG A 82 8.44 13.01 -9.05
N SER A 83 9.36 12.59 -8.19
CA SER A 83 10.26 11.46 -8.45
C SER A 83 9.63 10.10 -8.11
N HIS A 84 8.82 10.03 -7.04
CA HIS A 84 8.29 8.77 -6.52
C HIS A 84 6.97 8.36 -7.18
N LEU A 85 6.17 9.34 -7.61
CA LEU A 85 4.86 9.09 -8.22
C LEU A 85 4.95 8.29 -9.53
N PRO A 86 5.87 8.56 -10.48
CA PRO A 86 5.99 7.75 -11.69
C PRO A 86 6.35 6.28 -11.39
N VAL A 87 7.19 6.05 -10.38
CA VAL A 87 7.56 4.70 -9.93
C VAL A 87 6.35 4.00 -9.31
N ALA A 88 5.60 4.70 -8.45
CA ALA A 88 4.38 4.16 -7.84
C ALA A 88 3.33 3.81 -8.89
N PHE A 89 3.14 4.68 -9.87
CA PHE A 89 2.21 4.48 -10.97
C PHE A 89 2.62 3.28 -11.84
N SER A 90 3.91 3.18 -12.21
CA SER A 90 4.43 2.05 -12.98
C SER A 90 4.21 0.71 -12.25
N MET A 91 4.49 0.65 -10.94
CA MET A 91 4.20 -0.53 -10.12
C MET A 91 2.72 -0.84 -10.03
N ALA A 92 1.88 0.18 -9.93
CA ALA A 92 0.43 0.04 -9.89
C ALA A 92 -0.14 -0.53 -11.20
N VAL A 93 0.35 -0.05 -12.35
CA VAL A 93 -0.01 -0.59 -13.67
C VAL A 93 0.45 -2.05 -13.78
N MET A 94 1.68 -2.37 -13.37
CA MET A 94 2.17 -3.74 -13.41
C MET A 94 1.32 -4.68 -12.54
N LEU A 95 0.94 -4.24 -11.34
CA LEU A 95 0.06 -5.00 -10.44
C LEU A 95 -1.35 -5.17 -11.01
N ALA A 96 -1.91 -4.12 -11.63
CA ALA A 96 -3.20 -4.19 -12.30
C ALA A 96 -3.17 -5.18 -13.49
N LEU A 97 -2.08 -5.20 -14.26
CA LEU A 97 -1.88 -6.17 -15.34
C LEU A 97 -1.75 -7.60 -14.81
N CYS A 98 -0.99 -7.82 -13.73
CA CYS A 98 -0.94 -9.13 -13.09
C CYS A 98 -2.32 -9.59 -12.63
N TRP A 99 -3.10 -8.70 -12.01
CA TRP A 99 -4.47 -9.01 -11.58
C TRP A 99 -5.37 -9.34 -12.78
N LEU A 100 -5.28 -8.58 -13.87
CA LEU A 100 -6.02 -8.85 -15.10
C LEU A 100 -5.73 -10.26 -15.61
N VAL A 101 -4.46 -10.67 -15.68
CA VAL A 101 -4.08 -12.02 -16.10
C VAL A 101 -4.71 -13.09 -15.19
N PHE A 102 -4.63 -12.93 -13.86
CA PHE A 102 -5.29 -13.85 -12.93
C PHE A 102 -6.81 -13.92 -13.16
N ARG A 103 -7.47 -12.78 -13.34
CA ARG A 103 -8.91 -12.69 -13.62
C ARG A 103 -9.29 -13.39 -14.91
N VAL A 104 -8.54 -13.16 -15.99
CA VAL A 104 -8.77 -13.77 -17.30
C VAL A 104 -8.65 -15.29 -17.19
N VAL A 105 -7.57 -15.81 -16.61
CA VAL A 105 -7.35 -17.25 -16.46
C VAL A 105 -8.45 -17.87 -15.58
N PHE A 106 -8.78 -17.26 -14.45
CA PHE A 106 -9.78 -17.76 -13.52
C PHE A 106 -11.20 -17.78 -14.12
N ASN A 107 -11.60 -16.70 -14.79
CA ASN A 107 -12.94 -16.58 -15.37
C ASN A 107 -13.11 -17.51 -16.59
N ILE A 108 -12.07 -17.68 -17.42
CA ILE A 108 -12.10 -18.66 -18.52
C ILE A 108 -12.28 -20.08 -17.95
N TYR A 109 -11.51 -20.43 -16.92
CA TYR A 109 -11.60 -21.75 -16.31
C TYR A 109 -12.95 -22.00 -15.62
N SER A 110 -13.54 -20.96 -15.04
CA SER A 110 -14.84 -21.04 -14.36
C SER A 110 -16.04 -20.98 -15.32
N GLY A 111 -15.80 -20.80 -16.63
CA GLY A 111 -16.85 -20.70 -17.64
C GLY A 111 -17.61 -19.36 -17.64
N GLU A 112 -17.02 -18.30 -17.07
CA GLU A 112 -17.63 -16.97 -16.91
C GLU A 112 -16.83 -15.85 -17.62
N PRO A 113 -16.51 -15.98 -18.93
CA PRO A 113 -15.65 -15.03 -19.65
C PRO A 113 -16.23 -13.61 -19.72
N GLU A 114 -17.55 -13.45 -19.64
CA GLU A 114 -18.24 -12.15 -19.60
C GLU A 114 -17.79 -11.29 -18.40
N LYS A 115 -17.39 -11.92 -17.29
CA LYS A 115 -16.87 -11.19 -16.11
C LYS A 115 -15.50 -10.56 -16.36
N ILE A 116 -14.83 -10.84 -17.48
CA ILE A 116 -13.58 -10.15 -17.85
C ILE A 116 -13.86 -8.66 -18.13
N MET A 117 -14.98 -8.32 -18.78
CA MET A 117 -15.30 -6.92 -19.10
C MET A 117 -15.59 -6.09 -17.83
N SER A 118 -16.10 -6.73 -16.77
CA SER A 118 -16.30 -6.09 -15.46
C SER A 118 -15.01 -5.57 -14.81
N PHE A 119 -13.84 -6.01 -15.27
CA PHE A 119 -12.55 -5.47 -14.84
C PHE A 119 -12.34 -4.02 -15.29
N PHE A 120 -12.77 -3.70 -16.51
CA PHE A 120 -12.56 -2.39 -17.15
C PHE A 120 -13.73 -1.44 -16.90
N PHE A 121 -14.95 -1.97 -16.85
CA PHE A 121 -16.17 -1.21 -16.60
C PHE A 121 -17.04 -1.95 -15.62
N ASP A 122 -17.10 -1.46 -14.38
CA ASP A 122 -18.07 -1.94 -13.41
C ASP A 122 -19.37 -1.14 -13.62
N TRP A 123 -20.29 -1.68 -14.42
CA TRP A 123 -21.53 -0.99 -14.81
C TRP A 123 -22.46 -0.74 -13.62
N GLN A 124 -22.21 -1.39 -12.46
CA GLN A 124 -22.94 -1.19 -11.21
C GLN A 124 -22.42 0.02 -10.40
N LEU A 125 -22.18 1.15 -11.07
CA LEU A 125 -21.74 2.41 -10.45
C LEU A 125 -22.69 2.90 -9.35
N VAL A 126 -23.98 2.55 -9.45
CA VAL A 126 -24.98 2.72 -8.40
C VAL A 126 -25.92 1.52 -8.48
N ASP A 127 -25.66 0.50 -7.66
CA ASP A 127 -26.72 -0.47 -7.37
C ASP A 127 -27.76 0.28 -6.52
N GLN A 128 -28.94 0.57 -7.08
CA GLN A 128 -29.95 1.39 -6.39
C GLN A 128 -30.32 0.82 -5.01
N SER A 129 -30.13 -0.49 -4.82
CA SER A 129 -30.30 -1.22 -3.57
C SER A 129 -29.33 -0.84 -2.43
N ILE A 130 -28.23 -0.14 -2.73
CA ILE A 130 -27.18 0.20 -1.73
C ILE A 130 -27.49 1.53 -1.03
N LEU A 131 -28.31 2.39 -1.62
CA LEU A 131 -28.75 3.63 -0.96
C LEU A 131 -29.69 3.35 0.22
N ASP A 132 -30.38 2.21 0.19
CA ASP A 132 -31.26 1.74 1.26
C ASP A 132 -30.52 0.89 2.32
N GLN A 133 -29.22 0.65 2.13
CA GLN A 133 -28.38 -0.17 3.01
C GLN A 133 -27.73 0.66 4.13
N GLY A 134 -27.31 -0.02 5.20
CA GLY A 134 -26.68 0.64 6.35
C GLY A 134 -25.32 1.27 6.00
N LEU A 135 -24.88 2.28 6.75
CA LEU A 135 -23.60 2.98 6.53
C LEU A 135 -22.40 2.02 6.45
N ARG A 136 -22.42 0.91 7.19
CA ARG A 136 -21.38 -0.13 7.11
C ARG A 136 -21.34 -0.83 5.76
N GLU A 137 -22.49 -1.14 5.18
CA GLU A 137 -22.61 -1.82 3.88
C GLU A 137 -22.24 -0.87 2.75
N TYR A 138 -22.67 0.40 2.84
CA TYR A 138 -22.24 1.44 1.92
C TYR A 138 -20.71 1.63 1.91
N LEU A 139 -20.08 1.70 3.09
CA LEU A 139 -18.62 1.82 3.19
C LEU A 139 -17.88 0.54 2.79
N GLY A 140 -18.47 -0.62 3.11
CA GLY A 140 -17.98 -1.94 2.70
C GLY A 140 -17.99 -2.09 1.18
N TRP A 141 -19.07 -1.65 0.54
CA TRP A 141 -19.13 -1.44 -0.90
C TRP A 141 -18.00 -0.48 -1.27
N LEU A 142 -18.04 0.79 -0.84
CA LEU A 142 -17.14 1.87 -1.26
C LEU A 142 -15.64 1.49 -1.26
N PHE A 143 -15.17 0.79 -0.24
CA PHE A 143 -13.75 0.44 -0.10
C PHE A 143 -13.40 -1.01 -0.48
N ARG A 144 -14.33 -1.81 -0.98
CA ARG A 144 -14.10 -3.23 -1.31
C ARG A 144 -12.89 -3.43 -2.22
N ALA A 145 -12.80 -2.65 -3.29
CA ALA A 145 -11.71 -2.75 -4.26
C ALA A 145 -10.36 -2.41 -3.61
N ALA A 146 -10.33 -1.40 -2.74
CA ALA A 146 -9.12 -1.03 -1.99
C ALA A 146 -8.67 -2.19 -1.09
N ILE A 147 -9.56 -2.71 -0.25
CA ILE A 147 -9.18 -3.75 0.70
C ILE A 147 -8.64 -5.01 0.00
N VAL A 148 -9.32 -5.45 -1.07
CA VAL A 148 -8.87 -6.57 -1.90
C VAL A 148 -7.50 -6.27 -2.53
N THR A 149 -7.31 -5.04 -3.02
CA THR A 149 -6.02 -4.60 -3.58
C THR A 149 -4.92 -4.64 -2.52
N LEU A 150 -5.18 -4.25 -1.27
CA LEU A 150 -4.18 -4.28 -0.20
C LEU A 150 -3.70 -5.71 0.07
N ILE A 151 -4.63 -6.67 0.21
CA ILE A 151 -4.29 -8.09 0.41
C ILE A 151 -3.43 -8.59 -0.75
N PHE A 152 -3.84 -8.28 -1.98
CA PHE A 152 -3.10 -8.66 -3.17
C PHE A 152 -1.72 -8.04 -3.22
N LEU A 153 -1.60 -6.75 -2.89
CA LEU A 153 -0.35 -6.02 -2.90
C LEU A 153 0.63 -6.66 -1.91
N VAL A 154 0.17 -7.02 -0.71
CA VAL A 154 1.00 -7.75 0.27
C VAL A 154 1.46 -9.08 -0.32
N LEU A 155 0.56 -9.90 -0.89
CA LEU A 155 0.91 -11.19 -1.51
C LEU A 155 1.90 -11.06 -2.67
N MET A 156 1.69 -10.09 -3.55
CA MET A 156 2.48 -9.92 -4.76
C MET A 156 3.88 -9.40 -4.45
N LEU A 157 3.99 -8.42 -3.55
CA LEU A 157 5.28 -7.90 -3.12
C LEU A 157 6.10 -8.95 -2.39
N THR A 158 5.48 -9.81 -1.57
CA THR A 158 6.21 -10.89 -0.89
C THR A 158 6.64 -12.00 -1.83
N SER A 159 5.82 -12.33 -2.84
CA SER A 159 6.05 -13.51 -3.69
C SER A 159 6.95 -13.22 -4.89
N PHE A 160 6.70 -12.12 -5.61
CA PHE A 160 7.31 -11.90 -6.94
C PHE A 160 8.46 -10.88 -6.95
N VAL A 161 8.37 -9.85 -6.12
CA VAL A 161 9.32 -8.73 -6.12
C VAL A 161 10.14 -8.78 -4.82
N SER A 162 9.86 -7.88 -3.90
CA SER A 162 10.16 -7.95 -2.47
C SER A 162 9.29 -6.89 -1.80
N TRP A 163 8.95 -7.11 -0.53
CA TRP A 163 8.28 -6.11 0.31
C TRP A 163 8.99 -4.75 0.28
N PHE A 164 10.33 -4.74 0.17
CA PHE A 164 11.14 -3.53 0.19
C PHE A 164 11.51 -2.96 -1.19
N SER A 165 10.99 -3.51 -2.29
CA SER A 165 11.41 -3.06 -3.62
C SER A 165 11.04 -1.61 -3.93
N TYR A 166 9.83 -1.16 -3.57
CA TYR A 166 9.44 0.24 -3.77
C TYR A 166 10.31 1.23 -2.97
N PRO A 167 10.51 1.08 -1.64
CA PRO A 167 11.39 1.99 -0.92
C PRO A 167 12.84 1.92 -1.41
N LEU A 168 13.35 0.76 -1.83
CA LEU A 168 14.69 0.65 -2.43
C LEU A 168 14.82 1.46 -3.73
N MET A 169 13.80 1.46 -4.58
CA MET A 169 13.82 2.23 -5.83
C MET A 169 13.69 3.73 -5.58
N THR A 170 12.82 4.12 -4.66
CA THR A 170 12.48 5.54 -4.45
C THR A 170 13.44 6.24 -3.51
N CYS A 171 13.83 5.60 -2.40
CA CYS A 171 14.67 6.22 -1.37
C CYS A 171 16.17 5.99 -1.62
N GLN A 172 16.56 4.90 -2.30
CA GLN A 172 17.97 4.56 -2.57
C GLN A 172 18.33 4.55 -4.06
N GLY A 173 17.37 4.83 -4.96
CA GLY A 173 17.63 4.98 -6.39
C GLY A 173 18.02 3.68 -7.11
N PHE A 174 17.78 2.51 -6.50
CA PHE A 174 18.07 1.24 -7.15
C PHE A 174 17.15 1.01 -8.35
N ASN A 175 17.68 0.36 -9.40
CA ASN A 175 16.83 -0.12 -10.49
C ASN A 175 15.96 -1.31 -10.03
N TRP A 176 14.97 -1.69 -10.83
CA TRP A 176 14.00 -2.75 -10.49
C TRP A 176 14.66 -4.08 -10.07
N VAL A 177 15.66 -4.53 -10.83
CA VAL A 177 16.33 -5.81 -10.63
C VAL A 177 17.14 -5.78 -9.32
N GLN A 178 17.90 -4.70 -9.10
CA GLN A 178 18.67 -4.49 -7.87
C GLN A 178 17.74 -4.42 -6.64
N ALA A 179 16.65 -3.65 -6.74
CA ALA A 179 15.67 -3.50 -5.67
C ALA A 179 14.97 -4.83 -5.34
N LYS A 180 14.71 -5.68 -6.34
CA LYS A 180 14.19 -7.03 -6.15
C LYS A 180 15.18 -7.92 -5.40
N HIS A 181 16.41 -8.07 -5.91
CA HIS A 181 17.40 -8.97 -5.31
C HIS A 181 17.82 -8.52 -3.91
N ARG A 182 18.13 -7.23 -3.74
CA ARG A 182 18.53 -6.67 -2.45
C ARG A 182 17.39 -6.70 -1.44
N GLY A 183 16.17 -6.41 -1.88
CA GLY A 183 14.99 -6.52 -1.03
C GLY A 183 14.76 -7.95 -0.53
N LYS A 184 14.91 -8.95 -1.40
CA LYS A 184 14.81 -10.37 -0.98
C LYS A 184 15.89 -10.75 0.03
N ALA A 185 17.14 -10.33 -0.20
CA ALA A 185 18.24 -10.59 0.71
C ALA A 185 18.00 -9.94 2.09
N MET A 186 17.52 -8.69 2.12
CA MET A 186 17.11 -8.00 3.34
C MET A 186 15.99 -8.74 4.08
N THR A 187 14.94 -9.17 3.37
CA THR A 187 13.84 -9.95 3.96
C THR A 187 14.33 -11.28 4.52
N GLN A 188 15.28 -11.95 3.86
CA GLN A 188 15.85 -13.22 4.34
C GLN A 188 16.73 -13.03 5.58
N ALA A 189 17.58 -12.01 5.59
CA ALA A 189 18.44 -11.70 6.74
C ALA A 189 17.63 -11.40 8.02
N PHE A 190 16.45 -10.78 7.87
CA PHE A 190 15.56 -10.43 8.98
C PHE A 190 14.22 -11.18 8.93
N TYR A 191 14.23 -12.44 8.48
CA TYR A 191 13.02 -13.21 8.16
C TYR A 191 11.99 -13.24 9.28
N GLY A 192 12.41 -13.58 10.51
CA GLY A 192 11.48 -13.74 11.63
C GLY A 192 10.72 -12.44 11.99
N VAL A 193 11.36 -11.28 11.80
CA VAL A 193 10.72 -9.98 12.09
C VAL A 193 9.88 -9.51 10.91
N CYS A 194 10.36 -9.71 9.67
CA CYS A 194 9.60 -9.43 8.46
C CYS A 194 8.30 -10.25 8.40
N GLN A 195 8.33 -11.53 8.79
CA GLN A 195 7.13 -12.36 8.86
C GLN A 195 6.08 -11.82 9.82
N LYS A 196 6.49 -11.35 11.00
CA LYS A 196 5.57 -10.74 11.98
C LYS A 196 4.90 -9.49 11.41
N GLN A 197 5.65 -8.65 10.70
CA GLN A 197 5.09 -7.49 10.01
C GLN A 197 4.12 -7.88 8.91
N LEU A 198 4.45 -8.88 8.09
CA LEU A 198 3.56 -9.35 7.02
C LEU A 198 2.26 -9.92 7.59
N ALA A 199 2.35 -10.76 8.63
CA ALA A 199 1.19 -11.29 9.34
C ALA A 199 0.32 -10.18 9.93
N PHE A 200 0.94 -9.15 10.51
CA PHE A 200 0.23 -7.98 11.02
C PHE A 200 -0.45 -7.17 9.91
N SER A 201 0.21 -6.97 8.77
CA SER A 201 -0.38 -6.31 7.59
C SER A 201 -1.59 -7.07 7.05
N PHE A 202 -1.51 -8.40 6.96
CA PHE A 202 -2.64 -9.25 6.58
C PHE A 202 -3.78 -9.15 7.58
N PHE A 203 -3.49 -9.22 8.88
CA PHE A 203 -4.47 -9.07 9.93
C PHE A 203 -5.22 -7.74 9.81
N LEU A 204 -4.50 -6.62 9.63
CA LEU A 204 -5.12 -5.31 9.44
C LEU A 204 -5.97 -5.24 8.16
N ALA A 205 -5.52 -5.85 7.07
CA ALA A 205 -6.31 -5.91 5.83
C ALA A 205 -7.62 -6.69 6.02
N ILE A 206 -7.61 -7.79 6.79
CA ILE A 206 -8.81 -8.56 7.14
C ILE A 206 -9.74 -7.78 8.08
N VAL A 207 -9.20 -7.01 9.02
CA VAL A 207 -10.02 -6.10 9.85
C VAL A 207 -10.75 -5.08 8.96
N GLY A 208 -10.07 -4.59 7.92
CA GLY A 208 -10.66 -3.71 6.90
C GLY A 208 -11.80 -4.35 6.10
N THR A 209 -11.70 -5.63 5.74
CA THR A 209 -12.78 -6.34 4.99
C THR A 209 -14.03 -6.56 5.84
N GLY A 210 -13.86 -6.98 7.09
CA GLY A 210 -14.96 -7.52 7.89
C GLY A 210 -15.58 -6.53 8.88
N LEU A 211 -14.75 -5.86 9.69
CA LEU A 211 -15.21 -5.22 10.92
C LEU A 211 -15.51 -3.74 10.72
N PHE A 212 -14.60 -3.00 10.08
CA PHE A 212 -14.71 -1.55 9.94
C PHE A 212 -14.16 -1.06 8.60
N PRO A 213 -14.95 -1.12 7.50
CA PRO A 213 -14.54 -0.63 6.20
C PRO A 213 -14.11 0.84 6.20
N VAL A 214 -14.68 1.65 7.10
CA VAL A 214 -14.31 3.06 7.32
C VAL A 214 -12.83 3.26 7.68
N LEU A 215 -12.20 2.25 8.28
CA LEU A 215 -10.79 2.30 8.68
C LEU A 215 -9.84 1.97 7.52
N THR A 216 -10.34 1.59 6.34
CA THR A 216 -9.50 1.19 5.20
C THR A 216 -8.42 2.24 4.87
N PRO A 217 -8.73 3.54 4.73
CA PRO A 217 -7.69 4.53 4.44
C PRO A 217 -6.64 4.63 5.56
N LEU A 218 -7.05 4.46 6.82
CA LEU A 218 -6.13 4.47 7.96
C LEU A 218 -5.24 3.22 7.97
N ILE A 219 -5.80 2.06 7.66
CA ILE A 219 -5.05 0.79 7.56
C ILE A 219 -3.96 0.91 6.50
N TYR A 220 -4.26 1.51 5.35
CA TYR A 220 -3.28 1.78 4.30
C TYR A 220 -2.11 2.62 4.81
N ILE A 221 -2.42 3.71 5.53
CA ILE A 221 -1.41 4.58 6.12
C ILE A 221 -0.54 3.81 7.12
N VAL A 222 -1.15 3.04 8.03
CA VAL A 222 -0.42 2.28 9.04
C VAL A 222 0.50 1.24 8.40
N VAL A 223 0.01 0.47 7.44
CA VAL A 223 0.81 -0.56 6.75
C VAL A 223 1.94 0.08 5.92
N GLY A 224 1.66 1.19 5.22
CA GLY A 224 2.67 1.91 4.43
C GLY A 224 3.74 2.58 5.31
N VAL A 225 3.37 3.12 6.47
CA VAL A 225 4.32 3.65 7.45
C VAL A 225 5.19 2.53 8.03
N LEU A 226 4.60 1.38 8.36
CA LEU A 226 5.37 0.22 8.82
C LEU A 226 6.33 -0.27 7.74
N LEU A 227 5.92 -0.29 6.46
CA LEU A 227 6.80 -0.59 5.33
C LEU A 227 8.01 0.37 5.30
N TYR A 228 7.78 1.68 5.44
CA TYR A 228 8.88 2.65 5.48
C TYR A 228 9.81 2.45 6.68
N VAL A 229 9.26 2.34 7.89
CA VAL A 229 10.05 2.24 9.13
C VAL A 229 10.88 0.95 9.17
N SER A 230 10.27 -0.18 8.80
CA SER A 230 10.98 -1.46 8.70
C SER A 230 12.11 -1.42 7.67
N PHE A 231 11.86 -0.82 6.50
CA PHE A 231 12.87 -0.60 5.49
C PHE A 231 14.02 0.28 6.01
N ALA A 232 13.71 1.41 6.65
CA ALA A 232 14.71 2.34 7.16
C ALA A 232 15.58 1.68 8.24
N ASP A 233 14.97 0.94 9.16
CA ASP A 233 15.69 0.25 10.23
C ASP A 233 16.58 -0.89 9.70
N ILE A 234 16.04 -1.75 8.82
CA ILE A 234 16.83 -2.83 8.20
C ILE A 234 17.97 -2.25 7.35
N SER A 235 17.72 -1.18 6.60
CA SER A 235 18.74 -0.56 5.75
C SER A 235 19.94 -0.05 6.55
N ARG A 236 19.75 0.39 7.80
CA ARG A 236 20.83 0.82 8.70
C ARG A 236 21.67 -0.33 9.26
N HIS A 237 21.08 -1.53 9.34
CA HIS A 237 21.74 -2.72 9.88
C HIS A 237 22.33 -3.63 8.80
N TYR A 238 21.84 -3.52 7.56
CA TYR A 238 22.28 -4.30 6.40
C TYR A 238 23.32 -3.57 5.54
N SER A 239 23.60 -2.29 5.82
CA SER A 239 24.59 -1.47 5.10
C SER A 239 26.02 -1.88 5.37
#